data_AF-A0A6H5J7E5-F1
#
_entry.id   AF-A0A6H5J7E5-F1
#
_cell.length_a   1.000
_cell.length_b   1.000
_cell.length_c   1.000
_cell.angle_alpha   90.00
_cell.angle_beta   90.00
_cell.angle_gamma   90.00
#
_symmetry.space_group_name_H-M   'P 1'
#
loop_
_entity.id
_entity.type
_entity.pdbx_description
1 polymer ?
#
loop_
_entity_poly.entity_id
_entity_poly.type
_entity_poly.pdbx_seq_one_letter_code
_entity_poly.pdbx_strand_id
1 'polypeptide(L)'
;MTDVFSYTVPALVSNSIITKRSILSEIARIFDPTGWIAPVTVRAKILLQHLWLLGHDWDQLADPTTTRMWISFREQLPALQQCQIPRWLGTRSKSNVIYHGFSDASEKAYGATVYLVSENKAHLLAAKSKVAPIRTVSLPRLELCGATLLSRLMSKTLEDLGTSNPTVYCWTDSQIVLAWLRAPPNTWKTFVANRVSEVHTLLPNASWGHVVSKQNPADLASRGCTPEQLKDNILWWRGPPWIVSPANYPRCESTASTLLEKRADRICLTTTQEDTI
;
A
#
# COMPACT_ATOMS: atom_id res chain seq x y z
N MET A 1 -20.29 -18.20 -19.58
CA MET A 1 -20.26 -17.33 -18.38
C MET A 1 -18.95 -17.59 -17.66
N THR A 2 -18.11 -16.57 -17.49
CA THR A 2 -16.92 -16.64 -16.63
C THR A 2 -17.29 -16.20 -15.24
N ASP A 3 -16.83 -16.92 -14.23
CA ASP A 3 -17.10 -16.63 -12.82
C ASP A 3 -16.31 -15.39 -12.37
N VAL A 4 -17.02 -14.37 -11.85
CA VAL A 4 -16.47 -13.07 -11.48
C VAL A 4 -16.96 -12.62 -10.11
N PHE A 5 -16.12 -11.86 -9.40
CA PHE A 5 -16.56 -11.01 -8.30
C PHE A 5 -17.02 -9.65 -8.84
N SER A 6 -18.05 -9.10 -8.21
CA SER A 6 -18.57 -7.76 -8.47
C SER A 6 -18.98 -7.09 -7.17
N TYR A 7 -19.04 -5.76 -7.19
CA TYR A 7 -19.51 -4.97 -6.05
C TYR A 7 -21.00 -4.69 -6.17
N THR A 8 -21.70 -4.71 -5.03
CA THR A 8 -23.08 -4.22 -4.93
C THR A 8 -23.06 -2.97 -4.07
N VAL A 9 -23.63 -1.89 -4.58
CA VAL A 9 -23.71 -0.60 -3.87
C VAL A 9 -25.15 -0.41 -3.42
N PRO A 10 -25.42 -0.24 -2.11
CA PRO A 10 -26.76 0.04 -1.62
C PRO A 10 -27.28 1.36 -2.21
N ALA A 11 -28.60 1.45 -2.45
CA ALA A 11 -29.21 2.68 -2.91
C ALA A 11 -28.93 3.85 -1.95
N LEU A 12 -28.61 5.01 -2.51
CA LEU A 12 -28.33 6.21 -1.73
C LEU A 12 -29.62 6.69 -1.06
N VAL A 13 -29.65 6.73 0.27
CA VAL A 13 -30.72 7.41 1.00
C VAL A 13 -30.51 8.91 0.84
N SER A 14 -31.42 9.59 0.13
CA SER A 14 -31.31 10.98 -0.33
C SER A 14 -31.41 12.01 0.80
N ASN A 15 -32.03 11.67 1.92
CA ASN A 15 -32.33 12.58 3.04
C ASN A 15 -31.57 12.25 4.33
N SER A 16 -30.43 11.54 4.25
CA SER A 16 -29.65 11.21 5.43
C SER A 16 -28.85 12.42 5.92
N ILE A 17 -29.01 12.76 7.21
CA ILE A 17 -28.14 13.72 7.90
C ILE A 17 -26.69 13.26 7.78
N ILE A 18 -25.81 14.15 7.31
CA ILE A 18 -24.39 13.86 7.12
C ILE A 18 -23.64 14.32 8.38
N THR A 19 -23.21 13.34 9.17
CA THR A 19 -22.39 13.50 10.36
C THR A 19 -21.15 12.64 10.24
N LYS A 20 -20.17 12.88 11.12
CA LYS A 20 -18.98 12.02 11.24
C LYS A 20 -19.37 10.55 11.47
N ARG A 21 -20.39 10.28 12.30
CA ARG A 21 -20.89 8.92 12.58
C ARG A 21 -21.54 8.30 11.34
N SER A 22 -22.36 9.04 10.59
CA SER A 22 -23.03 8.48 9.42
C SER A 22 -22.02 8.14 8.31
N ILE A 23 -21.05 9.02 8.07
CA ILE A 23 -19.93 8.78 7.14
C ILE A 23 -19.15 7.52 7.53
N LEU A 24 -18.72 7.39 8.79
CA LEU A 24 -17.99 6.20 9.24
C LEU A 24 -18.82 4.92 9.06
N SER A 25 -20.11 4.96 9.39
CA SER A 25 -21.03 3.83 9.24
C SER A 25 -21.18 3.41 7.78
N GLU A 26 -21.29 4.37 6.86
CA GLU A 26 -21.35 4.10 5.42
C GLU A 26 -20.02 3.54 4.88
N ILE A 27 -18.87 4.09 5.30
CA ILE A 27 -17.55 3.54 4.93
C ILE A 27 -17.43 2.07 5.36
N ALA A 28 -17.88 1.75 6.58
CA ALA A 28 -17.82 0.38 7.12
C ALA A 28 -18.72 -0.61 6.37
N ARG A 29 -19.77 -0.13 5.67
CA ARG A 29 -20.64 -0.96 4.81
C ARG A 29 -20.01 -1.30 3.47
N ILE A 30 -18.96 -0.59 3.05
CA ILE A 30 -18.22 -0.91 1.83
C ILE A 30 -17.36 -2.16 2.10
N PHE A 31 -17.88 -3.32 1.73
CA PHE A 31 -17.21 -4.59 1.92
C PHE A 31 -16.13 -4.82 0.84
N ASP A 32 -14.87 -4.70 1.25
CA ASP A 32 -13.69 -4.92 0.39
C ASP A 32 -12.59 -5.65 1.19
N PRO A 33 -12.74 -6.97 1.43
CA PRO A 33 -11.84 -7.73 2.30
C PRO A 33 -10.42 -7.86 1.72
N THR A 34 -10.31 -7.98 0.39
CA THR A 34 -9.04 -8.12 -0.33
C THR A 34 -8.42 -6.78 -0.72
N GLY A 35 -9.18 -5.68 -0.65
CA GLY A 35 -8.70 -4.33 -0.92
C GLY A 35 -8.70 -3.95 -2.40
N TRP A 36 -9.41 -4.65 -3.27
CA TRP A 36 -9.40 -4.38 -4.72
C TRP A 36 -9.91 -2.98 -5.07
N ILE A 37 -10.73 -2.37 -4.21
CA ILE A 37 -11.20 -0.98 -4.35
C ILE A 37 -10.58 -0.06 -3.30
N ALA A 38 -9.41 -0.43 -2.74
CA ALA A 38 -8.63 0.39 -1.82
C ALA A 38 -8.39 1.85 -2.31
N PRO A 39 -8.16 2.12 -3.61
CA PRO A 39 -8.05 3.49 -4.14
C PRO A 39 -9.31 4.33 -3.98
N VAL A 40 -10.49 3.70 -3.99
CA VAL A 40 -11.76 4.40 -3.78
C VAL A 40 -12.01 4.59 -2.28
N THR A 41 -11.83 3.52 -1.49
CA THR A 41 -12.11 3.58 -0.04
C THR A 41 -11.13 4.50 0.71
N VAL A 42 -9.90 4.67 0.24
CA VAL A 42 -8.93 5.60 0.88
C VAL A 42 -9.41 7.04 0.82
N ARG A 43 -10.10 7.47 -0.25
CA ARG A 43 -10.66 8.83 -0.35
C ARG A 43 -11.68 9.11 0.75
N ALA A 44 -12.55 8.15 1.01
CA ALA A 44 -13.53 8.25 2.09
C ALA A 44 -12.85 8.28 3.47
N LYS A 45 -11.83 7.45 3.69
CA LYS A 45 -11.06 7.45 4.94
C LYS A 45 -10.30 8.75 5.18
N ILE A 46 -9.74 9.37 4.12
CA ILE A 46 -9.09 10.69 4.18
C ILE A 46 -10.12 11.76 4.55
N LEU A 47 -11.31 11.74 3.95
CA LEU A 47 -12.39 12.68 4.30
C LEU A 47 -12.82 12.53 5.76
N LEU A 48 -12.93 11.30 6.25
CA LEU A 48 -13.24 11.05 7.65
C LEU A 48 -12.15 11.61 8.58
N GLN A 49 -10.87 11.45 8.24
CA GLN A 49 -9.77 12.04 9.01
C GLN A 49 -9.84 13.57 8.98
N HIS A 50 -10.24 14.18 7.86
CA HIS A 50 -10.40 15.64 7.77
C HIS A 50 -11.42 16.16 8.79
N LEU A 51 -12.56 15.49 8.95
CA LEU A 51 -13.54 15.84 10.00
C LEU A 51 -12.97 15.73 11.42
N TRP A 52 -12.06 14.79 11.66
CA TRP A 52 -11.39 14.66 12.96
C TRP A 52 -10.43 15.83 13.22
N LEU A 53 -9.70 16.26 12.19
CA LEU A 53 -8.79 17.42 12.27
C LEU A 53 -9.55 18.73 12.52
N LEU A 54 -10.75 18.86 11.96
CA LEU A 54 -11.64 20.00 12.21
C LEU A 54 -12.32 19.95 13.59
N GLY A 55 -12.16 18.87 14.36
CA GLY A 55 -12.73 18.75 15.70
C GLY A 55 -14.25 18.50 15.72
N HIS A 56 -14.85 18.01 14.64
CA HIS A 56 -16.29 17.71 14.64
C HIS A 56 -16.64 16.61 15.64
N ASP A 57 -17.74 16.76 16.37
CA ASP A 57 -18.32 15.70 17.20
C ASP A 57 -19.01 14.61 16.36
N TRP A 58 -19.32 13.48 16.99
CA TRP A 58 -19.87 12.29 16.30
C TRP A 58 -21.18 12.57 15.56
N ASP A 59 -22.08 13.29 16.21
CA ASP A 59 -23.44 13.54 15.73
C ASP A 59 -23.63 15.00 15.26
N GLN A 60 -22.53 15.77 15.21
CA GLN A 60 -22.52 17.11 14.65
C GLN A 60 -22.65 17.06 13.12
N LEU A 61 -23.42 17.99 12.57
CA LEU A 61 -23.53 18.20 11.12
C LEU A 61 -22.16 18.51 10.52
N ALA A 62 -21.85 17.85 9.40
CA ALA A 62 -20.69 18.20 8.60
C ALA A 62 -20.88 19.59 7.97
N ASP A 63 -19.78 20.32 7.80
CA ASP A 63 -19.81 21.62 7.13
C ASP A 63 -20.25 21.48 5.66
N PRO A 64 -20.72 22.56 5.01
CA PRO A 64 -21.20 22.50 3.63
C PRO A 64 -20.18 21.99 2.61
N THR A 65 -18.88 22.18 2.86
CA THR A 65 -17.81 21.71 1.98
C THR A 65 -17.61 20.20 2.12
N THR A 66 -17.52 19.68 3.35
CA THR A 66 -17.46 18.23 3.59
C THR A 66 -18.72 17.52 3.12
N THR A 67 -19.89 18.11 3.34
CA THR A 67 -21.17 17.57 2.85
C THR A 67 -21.17 17.40 1.34
N ARG A 68 -20.76 18.43 0.58
CA ARG A 68 -20.64 18.34 -0.89
C ARG A 68 -19.64 17.28 -1.34
N MET A 69 -18.48 17.19 -0.68
CA MET A 69 -17.47 16.17 -0.99
C MET A 69 -18.01 14.75 -0.75
N TRP A 70 -18.74 14.54 0.35
CA TRP A 70 -19.34 13.24 0.68
C TRP A 70 -20.44 12.84 -0.30
N ILE A 71 -21.34 13.77 -0.64
CA ILE A 71 -22.41 13.53 -1.63
C ILE A 71 -21.79 13.17 -2.98
N SER A 72 -20.81 13.95 -3.45
CA SER A 72 -20.13 13.66 -4.73
C SER A 72 -19.43 12.30 -4.72
N PHE A 73 -18.83 11.90 -3.58
CA PHE A 73 -18.24 10.56 -3.44
C PHE A 73 -19.32 9.47 -3.55
N ARG A 74 -20.45 9.62 -2.84
CA ARG A 74 -21.58 8.68 -2.84
C ARG A 74 -22.16 8.47 -4.23
N GLU A 75 -22.40 9.55 -4.97
CA GLU A 75 -22.97 9.53 -6.32
C GLU A 75 -22.10 8.77 -7.32
N GLN A 76 -20.79 8.67 -7.09
CA GLN A 76 -19.86 7.94 -7.96
C GLN A 76 -19.80 6.44 -7.64
N LEU A 77 -20.19 6.01 -6.43
CA LEU A 77 -20.06 4.62 -6.00
C LEU A 77 -20.74 3.59 -6.93
N PRO A 78 -21.92 3.84 -7.52
CA PRO A 78 -22.56 2.87 -8.43
C PRO A 78 -21.66 2.42 -9.59
N ALA A 79 -20.70 3.23 -10.03
CA ALA A 79 -19.75 2.82 -11.07
C ALA A 79 -18.84 1.65 -10.64
N LEU A 80 -18.69 1.37 -9.33
CA LEU A 80 -17.99 0.18 -8.84
C LEU A 80 -18.65 -1.13 -9.27
N GLN A 81 -19.95 -1.13 -9.57
CA GLN A 81 -20.67 -2.32 -10.05
C GLN A 81 -20.15 -2.78 -11.43
N GLN A 82 -19.46 -1.90 -12.16
CA GLN A 82 -18.82 -2.20 -13.44
C GLN A 82 -17.44 -2.85 -13.27
N CYS A 83 -16.85 -2.81 -12.07
CA CYS A 83 -15.59 -3.50 -11.78
C CYS A 83 -15.85 -5.00 -11.67
N GLN A 84 -15.41 -5.76 -12.69
CA GLN A 84 -15.51 -7.22 -12.73
C GLN A 84 -14.14 -7.85 -12.51
N ILE A 85 -14.03 -8.73 -11.52
CA ILE A 85 -12.76 -9.33 -11.11
C ILE A 85 -12.86 -10.83 -11.35
N PRO A 86 -12.08 -11.39 -12.31
CA PRO A 86 -12.11 -12.83 -12.58
C PRO A 86 -11.76 -13.63 -11.31
N ARG A 87 -12.61 -14.60 -10.94
CA ARG A 87 -12.34 -15.46 -9.77
C ARG A 87 -11.18 -16.42 -10.03
N TRP A 88 -11.09 -16.92 -11.26
CA TRP A 88 -10.00 -17.80 -11.67
C TRP A 88 -8.80 -16.99 -12.19
N LEU A 89 -7.64 -17.27 -11.63
CA LEU A 89 -6.37 -16.56 -11.91
C LEU A 89 -5.56 -17.20 -13.05
N GLY A 90 -6.13 -18.17 -13.76
CA GLY A 90 -5.43 -18.86 -14.85
C GLY A 90 -4.29 -19.78 -14.37
N THR A 91 -4.29 -20.19 -13.10
CA THR A 91 -3.28 -21.09 -12.54
C THR A 91 -3.72 -22.56 -12.63
N ARG A 92 -2.73 -23.45 -12.77
CA ARG A 92 -2.84 -24.92 -12.73
C ARG A 92 -1.84 -25.48 -11.69
N SER A 93 -1.96 -26.76 -11.35
CA SER A 93 -1.17 -27.42 -10.30
C SER A 93 0.37 -27.39 -10.48
N LYS A 94 0.87 -26.96 -11.65
CA LYS A 94 2.30 -26.83 -11.98
C LYS A 94 2.64 -25.49 -12.63
N SER A 95 1.73 -24.51 -12.58
CA SER A 95 2.03 -23.19 -13.14
C SER A 95 3.19 -22.58 -12.36
N ASN A 96 4.18 -22.07 -13.08
CA ASN A 96 5.21 -21.25 -12.46
C ASN A 96 4.57 -19.91 -12.08
N VAL A 97 4.56 -19.62 -10.78
CA VAL A 97 3.91 -18.43 -10.23
C VAL A 97 4.97 -17.52 -9.61
N ILE A 98 4.92 -16.24 -9.97
CA ILE A 98 5.77 -15.20 -9.40
C ILE A 98 4.88 -14.16 -8.73
N TYR A 99 5.26 -13.73 -7.53
CA TYR A 99 4.54 -12.72 -6.77
C TYR A 99 5.25 -11.37 -6.87
N HIS A 100 4.50 -10.34 -7.23
CA HIS A 100 4.99 -8.97 -7.30
C HIS A 100 4.24 -8.09 -6.30
N GLY A 101 4.98 -7.41 -5.44
CA GLY A 101 4.45 -6.46 -4.47
C GLY A 101 4.86 -5.04 -4.83
N PHE A 102 3.95 -4.07 -4.73
CA PHE A 102 4.27 -2.66 -4.88
C PHE A 102 3.86 -1.88 -3.65
N SER A 103 4.67 -0.90 -3.26
CA SER A 103 4.35 0.03 -2.18
C SER A 103 4.56 1.47 -2.62
N ASP A 104 3.72 2.35 -2.10
CA ASP A 104 3.82 3.79 -2.30
C ASP A 104 3.31 4.54 -1.07
N ALA A 105 3.73 5.81 -0.93
CA ALA A 105 3.20 6.70 0.08
C ALA A 105 3.06 8.14 -0.42
N SER A 106 1.98 8.79 0.04
CA SER A 106 1.78 10.22 -0.03
C SER A 106 1.68 10.80 1.38
N GLU A 107 1.61 12.13 1.48
CA GLU A 107 1.37 12.81 2.75
C GLU A 107 0.01 12.47 3.38
N LYS A 108 -0.96 11.98 2.58
CA LYS A 108 -2.32 11.69 3.04
C LYS A 108 -2.54 10.22 3.37
N ALA A 109 -1.90 9.31 2.65
CA ALA A 109 -2.04 7.87 2.87
C ALA A 109 -0.87 7.11 2.24
N TYR A 110 -0.69 5.86 2.65
CA TYR A 110 0.25 4.92 2.06
C TYR A 110 -0.46 3.62 1.71
N GLY A 111 0.05 2.96 0.67
CA GLY A 111 -0.62 1.83 0.03
C GLY A 111 0.33 0.71 -0.36
N ALA A 112 -0.23 -0.48 -0.49
CA ALA A 112 0.46 -1.65 -1.01
C ALA A 112 -0.47 -2.47 -1.92
N THR A 113 0.10 -3.11 -2.93
CA THR A 113 -0.60 -4.04 -3.83
C THR A 113 0.22 -5.32 -4.02
N VAL A 114 -0.45 -6.44 -4.21
CA VAL A 114 0.15 -7.76 -4.45
C VAL A 114 -0.47 -8.37 -5.70
N TYR A 115 0.38 -8.73 -6.65
CA TYR A 115 0.03 -9.37 -7.91
C TYR A 115 0.56 -10.79 -7.95
N LEU A 116 -0.21 -11.66 -8.59
CA LEU A 116 0.19 -12.98 -9.03
C LEU A 116 0.43 -12.96 -10.52
N VAL A 117 1.59 -13.42 -10.95
CA VAL A 117 1.95 -13.58 -12.36
C VAL A 117 2.03 -15.06 -12.70
N SER A 118 1.24 -15.50 -13.68
CA SER A 118 1.20 -16.88 -14.19
C SER A 118 0.92 -16.85 -15.70
N GLU A 119 1.62 -17.68 -16.48
CA GLU A 119 1.39 -17.83 -17.92
C GLU A 119 1.32 -16.48 -18.69
N ASN A 120 2.26 -15.57 -18.39
CA ASN A 120 2.35 -14.20 -18.94
C ASN A 120 1.16 -13.27 -18.63
N LYS A 121 0.34 -13.60 -17.62
CA LYS A 121 -0.75 -12.76 -17.14
C LYS A 121 -0.52 -12.38 -15.70
N ALA A 122 -0.89 -11.15 -15.37
CA ALA A 122 -0.81 -10.61 -14.02
C ALA A 122 -2.22 -10.33 -13.48
N HIS A 123 -2.43 -10.69 -12.22
CA HIS A 123 -3.69 -10.57 -11.53
C HIS A 123 -3.47 -9.91 -10.17
N LEU A 124 -4.21 -8.84 -9.88
CA LEU A 124 -4.23 -8.23 -8.55
C LEU A 124 -4.89 -9.19 -7.54
N LEU A 125 -4.11 -9.71 -6.60
CA LEU A 125 -4.61 -10.59 -5.54
C LEU A 125 -5.20 -9.80 -4.39
N ALA A 126 -4.45 -8.82 -3.90
CA ALA A 126 -4.82 -8.05 -2.73
C ALA A 126 -4.18 -6.67 -2.78
N ALA A 127 -4.82 -5.71 -2.12
CA ALA A 127 -4.25 -4.42 -1.86
C ALA A 127 -4.64 -3.93 -0.47
N LYS A 128 -3.93 -2.92 0.01
CA LYS A 128 -4.24 -2.32 1.31
C LYS A 128 -3.80 -0.88 1.32
N SER A 129 -4.66 0.00 1.81
CA SER A 129 -4.35 1.41 2.06
C SER A 129 -4.53 1.75 3.53
N LYS A 130 -3.71 2.69 4.03
CA LYS A 130 -3.82 3.27 5.36
C LYS A 130 -3.65 4.78 5.26
N VAL A 131 -4.53 5.52 5.94
CA VAL A 131 -4.40 6.97 6.05
C VAL A 131 -3.15 7.30 6.86
N ALA A 132 -2.42 8.32 6.44
CA ALA A 132 -1.23 8.78 7.15
C ALA A 132 -1.62 9.24 8.56
N PRO A 133 -0.76 9.05 9.57
CA PRO A 133 -1.05 9.53 10.92
C PRO A 133 -1.27 11.05 10.95
N ILE A 134 -2.15 11.51 11.84
CA ILE A 134 -2.38 12.95 12.07
C ILE A 134 -1.10 13.65 12.53
N ARG A 135 -0.29 12.96 13.34
CA ARG A 135 1.03 13.46 13.74
C ARG A 135 1.93 13.48 12.51
N THR A 136 2.61 14.60 12.29
CA THR A 136 3.52 14.76 11.17
C THR A 136 4.60 13.69 11.19
N VAL A 137 4.67 12.92 10.10
CA VAL A 137 5.71 11.94 9.82
C VAL A 137 6.32 12.35 8.49
N SER A 138 7.65 12.30 8.39
CA SER A 138 8.33 12.64 7.14
C SER A 138 7.92 11.68 6.02
N LEU A 139 7.88 12.17 4.78
CA LEU A 139 7.52 11.36 3.62
C LEU A 139 8.36 10.06 3.51
N PRO A 140 9.71 10.08 3.71
CA PRO A 140 10.48 8.83 3.69
C PRO A 140 10.03 7.80 4.73
N ARG A 141 9.64 8.24 5.93
CA ARG A 141 9.11 7.34 6.96
C ARG A 141 7.73 6.78 6.58
N LEU A 142 6.90 7.54 5.86
CA LEU A 142 5.64 7.06 5.31
C LEU A 142 5.86 6.05 4.18
N GLU A 143 6.82 6.30 3.29
CA GLU A 143 7.23 5.36 2.24
C GLU A 143 7.70 4.03 2.86
N LEU A 144 8.50 4.07 3.94
CA LEU A 144 8.88 2.87 4.69
C LEU A 144 7.68 2.19 5.37
N CYS A 145 6.68 2.96 5.81
CA CYS A 145 5.42 2.37 6.28
C CYS A 145 4.66 1.66 5.15
N GLY A 146 4.70 2.18 3.93
CA GLY A 146 4.21 1.52 2.71
C GLY A 146 4.92 0.19 2.47
N ALA A 147 6.25 0.16 2.49
CA ALA A 147 7.03 -1.07 2.33
C ALA A 147 6.76 -2.10 3.44
N THR A 148 6.59 -1.64 4.69
CA THR A 148 6.21 -2.50 5.82
C THR A 148 4.79 -3.06 5.64
N LEU A 149 3.85 -2.24 5.16
CA LEU A 149 2.49 -2.65 4.85
C LEU A 149 2.47 -3.71 3.75
N LEU A 150 3.28 -3.53 2.70
CA LEU A 150 3.45 -4.50 1.64
C LEU A 150 3.99 -5.82 2.17
N SER A 151 5.00 -5.78 3.04
CA SER A 151 5.62 -7.00 3.58
C SER A 151 4.62 -7.84 4.38
N ARG A 152 3.80 -7.18 5.20
CA ARG A 152 2.71 -7.84 5.93
C ARG A 152 1.64 -8.39 5.00
N LEU A 153 1.23 -7.61 4.00
CA LEU A 153 0.21 -8.04 3.04
C LEU A 153 0.69 -9.25 2.22
N MET A 154 1.90 -9.20 1.69
CA MET A 154 2.51 -10.29 0.93
C MET A 154 2.66 -11.55 1.78
N SER A 155 3.23 -11.44 2.98
CA SER A 155 3.39 -12.57 3.90
C SER A 155 2.04 -13.24 4.19
N LYS A 156 0.99 -12.43 4.47
CA LYS A 156 -0.35 -12.97 4.71
C LYS A 156 -0.95 -13.62 3.47
N THR A 157 -0.83 -12.99 2.30
CA THR A 157 -1.32 -13.56 1.04
C THR A 157 -0.66 -14.90 0.71
N LEU A 158 0.65 -15.02 0.95
CA LEU A 158 1.39 -16.27 0.71
C LEU A 158 0.98 -17.39 1.67
N GLU A 159 0.74 -17.05 2.94
CA GLU A 159 0.20 -17.96 3.96
C GLU A 159 -1.20 -18.45 3.56
N ASP A 160 -2.10 -17.54 3.20
CA ASP A 160 -3.49 -17.86 2.83
C ASP A 160 -3.57 -18.72 1.56
N LEU A 161 -2.61 -18.56 0.65
CA LEU A 161 -2.48 -19.38 -0.55
C LEU A 161 -1.70 -20.69 -0.33
N GLY A 162 -1.17 -20.93 0.88
CA GLY A 162 -0.37 -22.12 1.20
C GLY A 162 0.86 -22.28 0.29
N THR A 163 1.46 -21.18 -0.16
CA THR A 163 2.56 -21.24 -1.15
C THR A 163 3.89 -21.56 -0.49
N SER A 164 4.49 -22.69 -0.85
CA SER A 164 5.84 -23.08 -0.43
C SER A 164 6.92 -22.50 -1.35
N ASN A 165 7.97 -21.90 -0.79
CA ASN A 165 9.13 -21.34 -1.51
C ASN A 165 8.76 -20.40 -2.68
N PRO A 166 7.98 -19.33 -2.42
CA PRO A 166 7.56 -18.40 -3.47
C PRO A 166 8.73 -17.56 -4.00
N THR A 167 8.71 -17.30 -5.31
CA THR A 167 9.52 -16.24 -5.92
C THR A 167 8.81 -14.91 -5.70
N VAL A 168 9.43 -13.99 -4.96
CA VAL A 168 8.81 -12.72 -4.55
C VAL A 168 9.70 -11.54 -4.96
N TYR A 169 9.11 -10.59 -5.66
CA TYR A 169 9.70 -9.29 -5.98
C TYR A 169 8.87 -8.17 -5.35
N CYS A 170 9.53 -7.23 -4.66
CA CYS A 170 8.90 -6.06 -4.05
C CYS A 170 9.47 -4.78 -4.65
N TRP A 171 8.60 -3.79 -4.88
CA TRP A 171 8.93 -2.59 -5.64
C TRP A 171 8.46 -1.33 -4.90
N THR A 172 9.31 -0.31 -4.89
CA THR A 172 9.01 1.05 -4.40
C THR A 172 9.72 2.06 -5.29
N ASP A 173 9.17 3.25 -5.43
CA ASP A 173 9.82 4.38 -6.09
C ASP A 173 10.71 5.21 -5.14
N SER A 174 10.75 4.85 -3.86
CA SER A 174 11.61 5.50 -2.88
C SER A 174 13.01 4.88 -2.84
N GLN A 175 13.99 5.61 -3.40
CA GLN A 175 15.40 5.25 -3.26
C GLN A 175 15.87 5.28 -1.80
N ILE A 176 15.27 6.13 -0.95
CA ILE A 176 15.61 6.20 0.48
C ILE A 176 15.19 4.91 1.19
N VAL A 177 13.98 4.41 0.92
CA VAL A 177 13.52 3.13 1.46
C VAL A 177 14.42 1.99 0.99
N LEU A 178 14.80 1.95 -0.29
CA LEU A 178 15.73 0.94 -0.79
C LEU A 178 17.10 1.00 -0.10
N ALA A 179 17.63 2.21 0.14
CA ALA A 179 18.86 2.39 0.89
C ALA A 179 18.73 1.85 2.33
N TRP A 180 17.60 2.12 3.00
CA TRP A 180 17.33 1.61 4.35
C TRP A 180 17.21 0.08 4.39
N LEU A 181 16.55 -0.53 3.41
CA LEU A 181 16.37 -1.98 3.33
C LEU A 181 17.65 -2.74 2.93
N ARG A 182 18.66 -2.06 2.38
CA ARG A 182 19.94 -2.69 2.02
C ARG A 182 20.93 -2.75 3.17
N ALA A 183 20.85 -1.84 4.12
CA ALA A 183 21.74 -1.84 5.27
C ALA A 183 21.14 -2.65 6.44
N PRO A 184 21.98 -3.22 7.31
CA PRO A 184 21.51 -3.89 8.52
C PRO A 184 20.59 -2.99 9.38
N PRO A 185 19.52 -3.53 10.00
CA PRO A 185 18.59 -2.74 10.82
C PRO A 185 19.27 -1.91 11.91
N ASN A 186 20.36 -2.42 12.50
CA ASN A 186 21.10 -1.75 13.58
C ASN A 186 21.83 -0.47 13.14
N THR A 187 21.97 -0.23 11.83
CA THR A 187 22.52 1.01 11.24
C THR A 187 21.62 2.21 11.51
N TRP A 188 20.31 2.00 11.66
CA TRP A 188 19.31 3.06 11.63
C TRP A 188 18.74 3.42 13.00
N LYS A 189 18.23 4.64 13.15
CA LYS A 189 17.44 5.05 14.33
C LYS A 189 16.20 4.16 14.48
N THR A 190 15.70 4.05 15.71
CA THR A 190 14.73 3.04 16.14
C THR A 190 13.51 2.89 15.24
N PHE A 191 12.93 3.99 14.74
CA PHE A 191 11.76 3.92 13.86
C PHE A 191 12.04 3.13 12.58
N VAL A 192 13.17 3.42 11.93
CA VAL A 192 13.59 2.77 10.69
C VAL A 192 14.08 1.37 10.98
N ALA A 193 14.96 1.20 12.00
CA ALA A 193 15.49 -0.09 12.41
C ALA A 193 14.40 -1.14 12.64
N ASN A 194 13.37 -0.79 13.41
CA ASN A 194 12.29 -1.73 13.74
C ASN A 194 11.50 -2.16 12.50
N ARG A 195 11.23 -1.24 11.57
CA ARG A 195 10.50 -1.54 10.33
C ARG A 195 11.33 -2.32 9.33
N VAL A 196 12.61 -1.98 9.17
CA VAL A 196 13.55 -2.73 8.32
C VAL A 196 13.69 -4.16 8.86
N SER A 197 13.83 -4.33 10.18
CA SER A 197 13.84 -5.66 10.81
C SER A 197 12.56 -6.44 10.53
N GLU A 198 11.39 -5.79 10.63
CA GLU A 198 10.10 -6.42 10.34
C GLU A 198 9.99 -6.85 8.87
N VAL A 199 10.39 -5.99 7.92
CA VAL A 199 10.40 -6.30 6.49
C VAL A 199 11.26 -7.54 6.19
N HIS A 200 12.48 -7.59 6.72
CA HIS A 200 13.37 -8.74 6.52
C HIS A 200 12.87 -10.01 7.20
N THR A 201 12.19 -9.89 8.34
CA THR A 201 11.63 -11.05 9.05
C THR A 201 10.46 -11.65 8.27
N LEU A 202 9.57 -10.80 7.73
CA LEU A 202 8.38 -11.26 7.01
C LEU A 202 8.71 -11.78 5.61
N LEU A 203 9.69 -11.17 4.93
CA LEU A 203 10.06 -11.48 3.55
C LEU A 203 11.58 -11.66 3.39
N PRO A 204 12.20 -12.69 4.00
CA PRO A 204 13.65 -12.86 4.00
C PRO A 204 14.25 -13.11 2.61
N ASN A 205 13.47 -13.69 1.70
CA ASN A 205 13.91 -14.07 0.35
C ASN A 205 13.38 -13.13 -0.75
N ALA A 206 12.71 -12.03 -0.39
CA ALA A 206 12.15 -11.12 -1.39
C ALA A 206 13.24 -10.21 -1.97
N SER A 207 13.20 -10.05 -3.29
CA SER A 207 14.06 -9.09 -4.00
C SER A 207 13.40 -7.72 -4.03
N TRP A 208 14.04 -6.71 -3.43
CA TRP A 208 13.56 -5.32 -3.41
C TRP A 208 14.19 -4.50 -4.53
N GLY A 209 13.35 -3.86 -5.36
CA GLY A 209 13.77 -3.08 -6.52
C GLY A 209 13.08 -1.73 -6.62
N HIS A 210 13.64 -0.87 -7.47
CA HIS A 210 13.06 0.43 -7.79
C HIS A 210 12.04 0.30 -8.92
N VAL A 211 10.90 0.99 -8.80
CA VAL A 211 9.94 1.21 -9.90
C VAL A 211 9.77 2.71 -10.09
N VAL A 212 9.62 3.17 -11.34
CA VAL A 212 9.30 4.58 -11.59
C VAL A 212 7.85 4.89 -11.16
N SER A 213 7.59 6.03 -10.54
CA SER A 213 6.27 6.35 -9.96
C SER A 213 5.11 6.20 -10.94
N LYS A 214 5.28 6.57 -12.22
CA LYS A 214 4.24 6.42 -13.27
C LYS A 214 3.86 4.96 -13.56
N GLN A 215 4.70 4.00 -13.19
CA GLN A 215 4.47 2.57 -13.34
C GLN A 215 4.19 1.89 -11.99
N ASN A 216 4.05 2.65 -10.90
CA ASN A 216 3.76 2.12 -9.57
C ASN A 216 2.24 2.06 -9.34
N PRO A 217 1.60 0.88 -9.38
CA PRO A 217 0.15 0.78 -9.13
C PRO A 217 -0.23 1.16 -7.69
N ALA A 218 0.68 1.08 -6.72
CA ALA A 218 0.41 1.45 -5.34
C ALA A 218 0.13 2.95 -5.15
N ASP A 219 0.52 3.79 -6.12
CA ASP A 219 0.19 5.23 -6.15
C ASP A 219 -1.33 5.48 -6.10
N LEU A 220 -2.12 4.64 -6.79
CA LEU A 220 -3.57 4.71 -6.69
C LEU A 220 -4.08 4.40 -5.27
N ALA A 221 -3.43 3.48 -4.55
CA ALA A 221 -3.83 3.13 -3.19
C ALA A 221 -3.41 4.19 -2.16
N SER A 222 -2.35 4.96 -2.43
CA SER A 222 -1.83 6.01 -1.54
C SER A 222 -2.49 7.38 -1.78
N ARG A 223 -2.92 7.68 -3.02
CA ARG A 223 -3.54 8.96 -3.41
C ARG A 223 -5.06 8.88 -3.55
N GLY A 224 -5.55 7.72 -3.97
CA GLY A 224 -6.94 7.44 -4.27
C GLY A 224 -7.36 7.84 -5.68
N CYS A 225 -8.49 7.29 -6.14
CA CYS A 225 -9.10 7.62 -7.44
C CYS A 225 -10.63 7.53 -7.40
N THR A 226 -11.31 7.98 -8.45
CA THR A 226 -12.76 7.77 -8.59
C THR A 226 -13.06 6.33 -9.04
N PRO A 227 -14.25 5.78 -8.71
CA PRO A 227 -14.72 4.52 -9.28
C PRO A 227 -14.62 4.45 -10.80
N GLU A 228 -14.96 5.56 -11.47
CA GLU A 228 -14.89 5.70 -12.93
C GLU A 228 -13.45 5.62 -13.45
N GLN A 229 -12.49 6.21 -12.74
CA GLN A 229 -11.07 6.07 -13.07
C GLN A 229 -10.54 4.67 -12.78
N LEU A 230 -11.10 3.97 -11.79
CA LEU A 230 -10.63 2.65 -11.36
C LEU A 230 -11.04 1.54 -12.34
N LYS A 231 -12.28 1.57 -12.83
CA LYS A 231 -12.87 0.43 -13.56
C LYS A 231 -12.05 0.00 -14.78
N ASP A 232 -11.49 0.95 -15.52
CA ASP A 232 -10.71 0.71 -16.73
C ASP A 232 -9.19 0.88 -16.51
N ASN A 233 -8.73 0.96 -15.25
CA ASN A 233 -7.33 1.20 -14.95
C ASN A 233 -6.48 -0.08 -15.12
N ILE A 234 -5.86 -0.22 -16.29
CA ILE A 234 -5.02 -1.38 -16.61
C ILE A 234 -3.85 -1.53 -15.63
N LEU A 235 -3.21 -0.41 -15.24
CA LEU A 235 -2.08 -0.44 -14.30
C LEU A 235 -2.50 -1.02 -12.94
N TRP A 236 -3.68 -0.64 -12.44
CA TRP A 236 -4.21 -1.17 -11.19
C TRP A 236 -4.56 -2.66 -11.29
N TRP A 237 -5.31 -3.07 -12.32
CA TRP A 237 -5.83 -4.44 -12.40
C TRP A 237 -4.80 -5.47 -12.87
N ARG A 238 -3.86 -5.06 -13.71
CA ARG A 238 -2.87 -5.96 -14.35
C ARG A 238 -1.42 -5.62 -14.00
N GLY A 239 -1.18 -4.57 -13.21
CA GLY A 239 0.19 -4.13 -12.90
C GLY A 239 0.91 -3.57 -14.14
N PRO A 240 2.17 -3.15 -13.98
CA PRO A 240 2.94 -2.62 -15.10
C PRO A 240 3.32 -3.75 -16.08
N PRO A 241 3.31 -3.49 -17.41
CA PRO A 241 3.45 -4.56 -18.42
C PRO A 241 4.71 -5.42 -18.32
N TRP A 242 5.79 -4.91 -17.72
CA TRP A 242 7.06 -5.62 -17.61
C TRP A 242 7.06 -6.74 -16.55
N ILE A 243 6.12 -6.79 -15.62
CA ILE A 243 6.11 -7.82 -14.54
C ILE A 243 5.90 -9.24 -15.07
N VAL A 244 5.32 -9.37 -16.27
CA VAL A 244 5.05 -10.67 -16.88
C VAL A 244 6.30 -11.32 -17.50
N SER A 245 7.39 -10.57 -17.64
CA SER A 245 8.64 -11.06 -18.25
C SER A 245 9.86 -10.70 -17.40
N PRO A 246 10.53 -11.67 -16.76
CA PRO A 246 11.73 -11.43 -15.95
C PRO A 246 12.85 -10.67 -16.65
N ALA A 247 13.01 -10.85 -17.96
CA ALA A 247 14.02 -10.13 -18.75
C ALA A 247 13.81 -8.60 -18.78
N ASN A 248 12.58 -8.15 -18.52
CA ASN A 248 12.17 -6.74 -18.57
C ASN A 248 12.08 -6.09 -17.19
N TYR A 249 12.41 -6.80 -16.11
CA TYR A 249 12.39 -6.24 -14.78
C TYR A 249 13.33 -5.03 -14.70
N PRO A 250 12.92 -3.91 -14.09
CA PRO A 250 13.78 -2.76 -13.90
C PRO A 250 15.08 -3.20 -13.25
N ARG A 251 16.20 -3.00 -13.96
CA ARG A 251 17.51 -3.29 -13.41
C ARG A 251 17.79 -2.29 -12.31
N CYS A 252 18.30 -2.79 -11.20
CA CYS A 252 18.76 -1.91 -10.13
C CYS A 252 20.09 -1.27 -10.55
N GLU A 253 20.01 -0.18 -11.30
CA GLU A 253 21.17 0.66 -11.57
C GLU A 253 21.40 1.55 -10.33
N SER A 254 22.40 1.17 -9.54
CA SER A 254 23.09 1.98 -8.51
C SER A 254 22.76 1.81 -7.01
N THR A 255 23.84 2.10 -6.28
CA THR A 255 24.15 2.15 -4.86
C THR A 255 23.29 3.15 -4.07
N ALA A 256 21.97 2.92 -4.01
CA ALA A 256 21.11 3.71 -3.12
C ALA A 256 21.69 3.69 -1.70
N SER A 257 22.16 4.84 -1.25
CA SER A 257 22.79 5.05 0.05
C SER A 257 22.24 6.35 0.63
N THR A 258 22.13 6.41 1.95
CA THR A 258 21.58 7.58 2.63
C THR A 258 22.20 7.73 4.01
N LEU A 259 22.37 8.97 4.44
CA LEU A 259 22.73 9.33 5.81
C LEU A 259 21.48 9.60 6.67
N LEU A 260 20.30 9.69 6.05
CA LEU A 260 19.05 9.97 6.74
C LEU A 260 18.75 8.84 7.73
N GLU A 261 18.48 9.19 8.98
CA GLU A 261 18.22 8.26 10.08
C GLU A 261 19.39 7.32 10.45
N LYS A 262 20.61 7.54 9.93
CA LYS A 262 21.79 6.77 10.37
C LYS A 262 22.09 7.07 11.84
N ARG A 263 22.42 6.04 12.63
CA ARG A 263 22.92 6.22 14.01
C ARG A 263 24.33 6.81 13.95
N ALA A 264 24.69 7.62 14.94
CA ALA A 264 26.06 8.04 15.12
C ALA A 264 26.91 6.83 15.52
N ASP A 265 28.11 6.71 14.95
CA ASP A 265 29.06 5.69 15.36
C ASP A 265 29.46 5.97 16.82
N ARG A 266 29.31 4.97 17.69
CA ARG A 266 29.81 5.07 19.07
C ARG A 266 31.33 4.94 19.03
N ILE A 267 32.03 6.07 18.95
CA ILE A 267 33.49 6.10 19.17
C ILE A 267 33.71 5.86 20.67
N CYS A 268 34.16 4.65 21.03
CA CYS A 268 34.60 4.36 22.39
C CYS A 268 36.08 4.77 22.49
N LEU A 269 36.34 5.91 23.12
CA LEU A 269 37.69 6.31 23.50
C LEU A 269 38.09 5.47 24.72
N THR A 270 38.97 4.50 24.51
CA THR A 270 39.65 3.79 25.61
C THR A 270 40.83 4.65 26.05
N THR A 271 40.73 5.23 27.25
CA THR A 271 41.87 5.88 27.89
C THR A 271 42.64 4.78 28.65
N THR A 272 43.81 4.40 28.14
CA THR A 272 44.78 3.63 28.92
C THR A 272 45.37 4.58 29.97
N GLN A 273 45.07 4.37 31.25
CA GLN A 273 45.88 4.94 32.31
C GLN A 273 47.24 4.23 32.28
N GLU A 274 48.28 4.95 31.89
CA GLU A 274 49.66 4.52 32.13
C GLU A 274 49.92 4.69 33.63
N ASP A 275 49.84 3.59 34.36
CA ASP A 275 50.32 3.52 35.74
C ASP A 275 51.82 3.82 35.75
N THR A 276 52.16 5.02 36.23
CA THR A 276 53.55 5.41 36.47
C THR A 276 53.99 4.79 37.79
N ILE A 277 55.02 3.95 37.72
CA ILE A 277 55.66 3.23 38.84
C ILE A 277 56.25 4.21 39.86
#